data_AF-A0A0K8RK56-F1
#
_entry.id   AF-A0A0K8RK56-F1
#
_cell.length_a   1.000
_cell.length_b   1.000
_cell.length_c   1.000
_cell.angle_alpha   90.00
_cell.angle_beta   90.00
_cell.angle_gamma   90.00
#
_symmetry.space_group_name_H-M   'P 1'
#
loop_
_entity.id
_entity.type
_entity.pdbx_description
1 polymer ?
#
loop_
_entity_poly.entity_id
_entity_poly.type
_entity_poly.pdbx_seq_one_letter_code
_entity_poly.pdbx_strand_id
1 'polypeptide(L)' 'MNFLLFLGASFPVAAAELRAIAFQSCGGEVTQVRVQPCTREPCSIKRGETAVIEVPFQSKSKIRIDWQRKSVPT' A
#
# COMPACT_ATOMS: atom_id res chain seq x y z
N MET A 1 -27.71 0.42 42.72
CA MET A 1 -26.29 0.00 42.65
C MET A 1 -26.24 -1.15 41.64
N ASN A 2 -26.02 -0.86 40.35
CA ASN A 2 -24.75 -0.96 39.59
C ASN A 2 -24.23 -2.42 39.54
N PHE A 3 -23.98 -3.05 38.39
CA PHE A 3 -23.09 -2.62 37.31
C PHE A 3 -23.37 -3.45 36.04
N LEU A 4 -23.78 -2.84 34.92
CA LEU A 4 -23.87 -3.50 33.61
C LEU A 4 -22.46 -3.54 32.99
N LEU A 5 -21.86 -4.73 32.92
CA LEU A 5 -20.60 -4.96 32.22
C LEU A 5 -20.86 -4.98 30.70
N PHE A 6 -20.74 -3.82 30.06
CA PHE A 6 -20.62 -3.75 28.60
C PHE A 6 -19.24 -4.29 28.21
N LEU A 7 -19.17 -5.57 27.83
CA LEU A 7 -18.02 -6.09 27.08
C LEU A 7 -18.00 -5.40 25.72
N GLY A 8 -17.21 -4.33 25.60
CA GLY A 8 -16.91 -3.71 24.32
C GLY A 8 -16.18 -4.72 23.44
N ALA A 9 -16.80 -5.14 22.34
CA ALA A 9 -16.14 -5.93 21.31
C ALA A 9 -15.02 -5.09 20.69
N SER A 10 -13.76 -5.46 20.96
CA SER A 10 -12.61 -4.92 20.25
C SER A 10 -12.58 -5.53 18.85
N PHE A 11 -13.07 -4.78 17.85
CA PHE A 11 -12.89 -5.16 16.46
C PHE A 11 -11.41 -4.97 16.09
N PRO A 12 -10.69 -6.03 15.67
CA PRO A 12 -9.33 -5.85 15.16
C PRO A 12 -9.41 -5.03 13.87
N VAL A 13 -8.87 -3.81 13.90
CA VAL A 13 -8.61 -3.06 12.67
C VAL A 13 -7.50 -3.79 11.94
N ALA A 14 -7.84 -4.47 10.85
CA ALA A 14 -6.85 -5.04 9.94
C ALA A 14 -6.12 -3.87 9.26
N ALA A 15 -5.01 -3.43 9.85
CA ALA A 15 -4.08 -2.54 9.17
C ALA A 15 -3.61 -3.27 7.91
N ALA A 16 -3.98 -2.78 6.75
CA ALA A 16 -3.43 -3.30 5.51
C ALA A 16 -1.93 -3.02 5.53
N GLU A 17 -1.11 -4.05 5.55
CA GLU A 17 0.34 -3.90 5.59
C GLU A 17 0.90 -3.67 4.18
N LEU A 18 1.96 -2.88 4.08
CA LEU A 18 2.68 -2.57 2.85
C LEU A 18 3.47 -3.80 2.41
N ARG A 19 2.88 -4.60 1.51
CA ARG A 19 3.37 -5.93 1.13
C ARG A 19 4.20 -5.89 -0.14
N ALA A 20 5.36 -6.55 -0.12
CA ALA A 20 6.16 -6.79 -1.32
C ALA A 20 5.43 -7.75 -2.25
N ILE A 21 5.43 -7.44 -3.56
CA ILE A 21 4.72 -8.23 -4.57
C ILE A 21 5.66 -8.73 -5.66
N ALA A 22 5.24 -9.79 -6.37
CA ALA A 22 5.87 -10.16 -7.63
C ALA A 22 5.59 -9.09 -8.69
N PHE A 23 6.62 -8.70 -9.44
CA PHE A 23 6.50 -7.73 -10.54
C PHE A 23 7.38 -8.14 -11.70
N GLN A 24 6.94 -7.77 -12.91
CA GLN A 24 7.76 -7.87 -14.11
C GLN A 24 8.44 -6.52 -14.33
N SER A 25 9.78 -6.50 -14.40
CA SER A 25 10.50 -5.28 -14.74
C SER A 25 10.26 -4.91 -16.21
N CYS A 26 9.87 -3.66 -16.45
CA CYS A 26 9.71 -3.07 -17.79
C CYS A 26 10.84 -2.10 -18.17
N GLY A 27 11.87 -1.98 -17.31
CA GLY A 27 13.00 -1.07 -17.49
C GLY A 27 13.48 -0.48 -16.16
N GLY A 28 14.75 -0.07 -16.10
CA GLY A 28 15.36 0.47 -14.88
C GLY A 28 15.78 -0.61 -13.87
N GLU A 29 16.37 -0.15 -12.75
CA GLU A 29 16.90 -1.01 -11.69
C GLU A 29 16.01 -0.90 -10.44
N VAL A 30 14.85 -1.56 -10.51
CA VAL A 30 13.90 -1.65 -9.39
C VAL A 30 14.27 -2.85 -8.52
N THR A 31 14.43 -2.62 -7.22
CA THR A 31 14.83 -3.69 -6.30
C THR A 31 13.63 -4.40 -5.67
N GLN A 32 12.54 -3.67 -5.47
CA GLN A 32 11.32 -4.20 -4.86
C GLN A 32 10.12 -3.32 -5.26
N VAL A 33 8.92 -3.92 -5.28
CA VAL A 33 7.66 -3.18 -5.38
C VAL A 33 6.80 -3.58 -4.19
N ARG A 34 6.26 -2.60 -3.46
CA ARG A 34 5.38 -2.83 -2.32
C ARG A 34 4.07 -2.09 -2.51
N VAL A 35 2.95 -2.70 -2.13
CA VAL A 35 1.60 -2.16 -2.35
C VAL A 35 0.75 -2.26 -1.08
N GLN A 36 -0.06 -1.23 -0.83
CA GLN A 36 -1.08 -1.20 0.21
C GLN A 36 -2.37 -0.55 -0.31
N PRO A 37 -3.55 -1.13 -0.05
CA PRO A 37 -3.76 -2.44 0.58
C PRO A 37 -3.49 -3.59 -0.40
N CYS A 38 -2.78 -4.63 0.04
CA CYS A 38 -2.67 -5.89 -0.71
C CYS A 38 -2.56 -7.09 0.23
N THR A 39 -3.63 -7.87 0.40
CA THR A 39 -3.65 -9.05 1.29
C THR A 39 -3.34 -10.37 0.57
N ARG A 40 -3.54 -10.42 -0.74
CA ARG A 40 -3.27 -11.59 -1.60
C ARG A 40 -2.95 -11.13 -3.01
N GLU A 41 -2.06 -11.84 -3.68
CA GLU A 41 -1.75 -11.61 -5.09
C GLU A 41 -2.67 -12.45 -5.99
N PRO A 42 -3.24 -11.88 -7.06
CA PRO A 42 -3.08 -10.50 -7.53
C PRO A 42 -3.79 -9.47 -6.62
N CYS A 43 -3.14 -8.33 -6.38
CA CYS A 43 -3.68 -7.28 -5.52
C CYS A 43 -5.03 -6.77 -6.05
N SER A 44 -6.02 -6.68 -5.16
CA SER A 44 -7.35 -6.16 -5.48
C SER A 44 -7.56 -4.84 -4.76
N ILE A 45 -7.63 -3.74 -5.51
CA ILE A 45 -7.85 -2.39 -4.97
C ILE A 45 -9.26 -1.95 -5.32
N LYS A 46 -10.04 -1.54 -4.31
CA LYS A 46 -11.43 -1.13 -4.54
C LYS A 46 -11.45 0.24 -5.20
N ARG A 47 -12.40 0.42 -6.13
CA ARG A 47 -12.62 1.73 -6.77
C ARG A 47 -12.96 2.78 -5.72
N GLY A 48 -12.39 3.97 -5.87
CA GLY A 48 -12.55 5.08 -4.93
C GLY A 48 -11.67 5.00 -3.68
N GLU A 49 -10.94 3.90 -3.46
CA GLU A 49 -9.94 3.82 -2.39
C GLU A 49 -8.55 4.28 -2.88
N THR A 50 -7.73 4.74 -1.94
CA THR A 50 -6.34 5.12 -2.20
C THR A 50 -5.42 3.92 -2.07
N ALA A 51 -4.63 3.68 -3.11
CA ALA A 51 -3.50 2.75 -3.07
C ALA A 51 -2.20 3.50 -2.79
N VAL A 52 -1.37 2.95 -1.91
CA VAL A 52 0.01 3.37 -1.71
C VAL A 52 0.91 2.34 -2.39
N ILE A 53 1.80 2.80 -3.25
CA ILE A 53 2.77 1.97 -3.95
C ILE A 53 4.16 2.53 -3.67
N GLU A 54 5.04 1.71 -3.11
CA GLU A 54 6.45 2.03 -2.88
C GLU A 54 7.32 1.24 -3.86
N VAL A 55 8.15 1.95 -4.60
CA VAL A 55 9.06 1.34 -5.59
C VAL A 55 10.48 1.84 -5.32
N PRO A 56 11.24 1.19 -4.41
CA PRO A 56 12.66 1.45 -4.30
C PRO A 56 13.38 1.08 -5.60
N PHE A 57 14.24 2.00 -6.06
CA PHE A 57 15.03 1.83 -7.26
C PHE A 57 16.42 2.43 -7.07
N GLN A 58 17.39 1.94 -7.86
CA GLN A 58 18.73 2.51 -7.93
C GLN A 58 18.89 3.37 -9.18
N SER A 59 19.50 4.53 -9.00
CA SER A 59 19.81 5.44 -10.10
C SER A 59 21.27 5.36 -10.49
N LYS A 60 21.52 5.33 -11.81
CA LYS A 60 22.87 5.44 -12.38
C LYS A 60 23.34 6.88 -12.53
N SER A 61 22.46 7.86 -12.33
CA SER A 61 22.75 9.28 -12.47
C SER A 61 22.16 10.11 -11.32
N LYS A 62 22.59 11.37 -11.19
CA LYS A 62 21.95 12.29 -10.24
C LYS A 62 20.51 12.54 -10.67
N ILE A 63 19.58 12.27 -9.75
CA ILE A 63 18.16 12.53 -9.96
C ILE A 63 17.75 13.73 -9.12
N ARG A 64 16.91 14.58 -9.71
CA ARG A 64 16.10 15.55 -8.96
C ARG A 64 14.75 14.89 -8.66
N ILE A 65 14.48 14.63 -7.38
CA ILE A 65 13.20 14.07 -6.95
C ILE A 65 12.16 15.20 -7.01
N ASP A 66 11.12 15.00 -7.82
CA ASP A 66 9.93 15.86 -7.84
C ASP A 66 8.73 15.05 -7.33
N TRP A 67 8.09 15.53 -6.27
CA TRP A 67 6.97 14.86 -5.62
C TRP A 67 5.68 15.12 -6.40
N GLN A 68 5.24 14.14 -7.18
CA GLN A 68 4.03 14.22 -7.99
C GLN A 68 2.92 13.34 -7.40
N ARG A 69 1.73 13.91 -7.19
CA ARG A 69 0.52 13.16 -6.80
C ARG A 69 -0.31 12.89 -8.05
N LYS A 70 -0.41 11.64 -8.47
CA LYS A 70 -1.24 11.24 -9.61
C LYS A 70 -2.52 10.57 -9.13
N SER A 71 -3.67 11.21 -9.38
CA SER A 71 -4.99 10.61 -9.19
C SER A 71 -5.44 9.93 -10.48
N VAL A 72 -5.99 8.73 -10.38
CA VAL A 72 -6.62 8.04 -11.51
C VAL A 72 -8.12 8.33 -11.45
N PRO A 73 -8.73 8.96 -12.48
CA PRO A 73 -10.17 9.20 -12.50
C PRO A 73 -10.94 7.88 -12.54
N THR A 74 -12.04 7.83 -11.79
CA THR A 74 -12.93 6.66 -11.61
C THR A 74 -13.82 6.37 -12.80
#